data_AF-A0A537SXD5-F1
#
_entry.id   AF-A0A537SXD5-F1
#
_cell.length_a   1.000
_cell.length_b   1.000
_cell.length_c   1.000
_cell.angle_alpha   90.00
_cell.angle_beta   90.00
_cell.angle_gamma   90.00
#
_symmetry.space_group_name_H-M   'P 1'
#
loop_
_entity.id
_entity.type
_entity.pdbx_description
1 polymer ?
#
loop_
_entity_poly.entity_id
_entity_poly.type
_entity_poly.pdbx_seq_one_letter_code
_entity_poly.pdbx_strand_id
1 'polypeptide(L)'
;MPIKGTRTETELRAVLDRNGLISGTSAGATIQGSYLIRGSPQSNRILMARGYERGFGYLSNVAIDQHVTQRGRERDLSVVVAAHPGLLGIGIDESTALIVQGNTMTVIGRGMVRITDGADHDGAPFYTLKPGTRFDLASWQIQ
;
A
#
# COMPACT_ATOMS: atom_id res chain seq x y z
N MET A 1 -9.77 -9.12 12.39
CA MET A 1 -10.10 -7.90 11.61
C MET A 1 -11.60 -7.91 11.27
N PRO A 2 -12.37 -6.84 11.53
CA PRO A 2 -13.84 -6.92 11.65
C PRO A 2 -14.63 -7.20 10.37
N ILE A 3 -14.05 -7.06 9.17
CA ILE A 3 -14.79 -7.25 7.90
C ILE A 3 -14.26 -8.35 6.99
N LYS A 4 -13.17 -9.02 7.38
CA LYS A 4 -12.58 -10.09 6.57
C LYS A 4 -13.39 -11.39 6.70
N GLY A 5 -13.59 -12.11 5.60
CA GLY A 5 -14.42 -13.30 5.48
C GLY A 5 -15.92 -13.01 5.56
N THR A 6 -16.31 -11.73 5.56
CA THR A 6 -17.72 -11.35 5.59
C THR A 6 -18.31 -11.33 4.19
N ARG A 7 -19.63 -11.45 4.10
CA ARG A 7 -20.35 -11.24 2.84
C ARG A 7 -20.02 -9.87 2.24
N THR A 8 -19.85 -8.83 3.06
CA THR A 8 -19.47 -7.50 2.59
C THR A 8 -18.13 -7.49 1.86
N GLU A 9 -17.09 -8.13 2.40
CA GLU A 9 -15.80 -8.21 1.69
C GLU A 9 -15.94 -8.98 0.37
N THR A 10 -16.69 -10.08 0.35
CA THR A 10 -16.97 -10.84 -0.87
C THR A 10 -17.66 -9.99 -1.93
N GLU A 11 -18.69 -9.20 -1.56
CA GLU A 11 -19.39 -8.35 -2.51
C GLU A 11 -18.53 -7.17 -3.00
N LEU A 12 -17.63 -6.63 -2.15
CA LEU A 12 -16.65 -5.63 -2.58
C LEU A 12 -15.67 -6.21 -3.59
N ARG A 13 -15.21 -7.46 -3.41
CA ARG A 13 -14.42 -8.17 -4.43
C ARG A 13 -15.19 -8.30 -5.73
N ALA A 14 -16.45 -8.72 -5.65
CA ALA A 14 -17.30 -8.89 -6.81
C ALA A 14 -17.53 -7.60 -7.60
N VAL A 15 -17.30 -6.41 -7.01
CA VAL A 15 -17.28 -5.12 -7.73
C VAL A 15 -16.10 -5.10 -8.70
N LEU A 16 -14.90 -5.48 -8.25
CA LEU A 16 -13.72 -5.52 -9.11
C LEU A 16 -13.85 -6.60 -10.19
N ASP A 17 -14.39 -7.78 -9.84
CA ASP A 17 -14.55 -8.89 -10.78
C ASP A 17 -15.48 -8.55 -11.96
N ARG A 18 -16.38 -7.57 -11.79
CA ARG A 18 -17.24 -7.03 -12.85
C ARG A 18 -16.74 -5.71 -13.45
N ASN A 19 -15.44 -5.43 -13.34
CA ASN A 19 -14.77 -4.21 -13.82
C ASN A 19 -15.26 -2.91 -13.15
N GLY A 20 -15.84 -3.01 -11.96
CA GLY A 20 -16.15 -1.86 -11.13
C GLY A 20 -14.90 -1.30 -10.43
N LEU A 21 -15.05 -0.12 -9.83
CA LEU A 21 -13.98 0.57 -9.12
C LEU A 21 -14.20 0.46 -7.61
N ILE A 22 -13.14 0.09 -6.89
CA ILE A 22 -13.04 0.29 -5.44
C ILE A 22 -11.95 1.31 -5.17
N SER A 23 -12.24 2.26 -4.28
CA SER A 23 -11.28 3.25 -3.79
C SER A 23 -11.33 3.33 -2.28
N GLY A 24 -10.21 3.68 -1.66
CA GLY A 24 -10.16 3.98 -0.24
C GLY A 24 -9.12 5.06 0.07
N THR A 25 -9.38 5.81 1.12
CA THR A 25 -8.48 6.84 1.65
C THR A 25 -8.06 6.48 3.07
N SER A 26 -6.86 6.91 3.47
CA SER A 26 -6.29 6.61 4.78
C SER A 26 -6.33 5.09 5.08
N ALA A 27 -6.96 4.64 6.17
CA ALA A 27 -7.09 3.20 6.48
C ALA A 27 -7.73 2.39 5.33
N GLY A 28 -8.61 3.00 4.54
CA GLY A 28 -9.20 2.39 3.35
C GLY A 28 -8.23 2.22 2.18
N ALA A 29 -7.13 2.97 2.13
CA ALA A 29 -6.01 2.73 1.21
C ALA A 29 -5.13 1.59 1.73
N THR A 30 -4.79 1.61 3.03
CA THR A 30 -3.95 0.57 3.66
C THR A 30 -4.52 -0.83 3.48
N ILE A 31 -5.84 -1.00 3.64
CA ILE A 31 -6.49 -2.31 3.54
C ILE A 31 -6.48 -2.93 2.14
N GLN A 32 -6.20 -2.16 1.07
CA GLN A 32 -6.20 -2.66 -0.31
C GLN A 32 -5.06 -3.66 -0.57
N GLY A 33 -3.93 -3.52 0.14
CA GLY A 33 -2.79 -4.45 0.04
C GLY A 33 -3.08 -5.83 0.64
N SER A 34 -2.30 -6.83 0.25
CA SER A 34 -2.38 -8.17 0.85
C SER A 34 -1.86 -8.19 2.29
N TYR A 35 -0.89 -7.33 2.60
CA TYR A 35 -0.33 -7.17 3.94
C TYR A 35 -0.82 -5.87 4.58
N LEU A 36 -1.51 -5.98 5.72
CA LEU A 36 -2.02 -4.85 6.48
C LEU A 36 -1.00 -4.42 7.52
N ILE A 37 -0.38 -3.26 7.29
CA ILE A 37 0.42 -2.59 8.31
C ILE A 37 -0.49 -1.78 9.23
N ARG A 38 -0.04 -1.55 10.47
CA ARG A 38 -0.75 -0.70 11.44
C ARG A 38 -2.18 -1.16 11.75
N GLY A 39 -2.45 -2.45 11.58
CA GLY A 39 -3.76 -3.08 11.83
C GLY A 39 -4.09 -3.29 13.31
N SER A 40 -3.18 -2.93 14.24
CA SER A 40 -3.39 -3.13 15.66
C SER A 40 -4.60 -2.33 16.16
N PRO A 41 -5.51 -2.94 16.94
CA PRO A 41 -6.62 -2.22 17.57
C PRO A 41 -6.15 -1.28 18.69
N GLN A 42 -4.90 -1.44 19.16
CA GLN A 42 -4.37 -0.67 20.30
C GLN A 42 -3.71 0.63 19.86
N SER A 43 -2.98 0.62 18.75
CA SER A 43 -2.24 1.80 18.28
C SER A 43 -1.80 1.67 16.83
N ASN A 44 -1.95 2.75 16.08
CA ASN A 44 -1.43 2.87 14.71
C ASN A 44 0.10 3.01 14.64
N ARG A 45 0.80 3.07 15.78
CA ARG A 45 2.27 3.07 15.84
C ARG A 45 2.87 1.67 15.72
N ILE A 46 2.06 0.63 15.97
CA ILE A 46 2.50 -0.76 15.85
C ILE A 46 2.45 -1.14 14.37
N LEU A 47 3.61 -1.21 13.71
CA LEU A 47 3.70 -1.49 12.27
C LEU A 47 3.15 -2.86 11.89
N MET A 48 3.55 -3.88 12.66
CA MET A 48 3.20 -5.28 12.42
C MET A 48 2.51 -5.79 13.68
N ALA A 49 1.25 -6.23 13.54
CA ALA A 49 0.41 -6.63 14.67
C ALA A 49 -0.09 -8.05 14.45
N ARG A 50 0.40 -9.00 15.25
CA ARG A 50 0.12 -10.42 15.09
C ARG A 50 -1.38 -10.72 15.04
N GLY A 51 -1.84 -11.35 13.97
CA GLY A 51 -3.25 -11.68 13.71
C GLY A 51 -4.04 -10.57 13.00
N TYR A 52 -3.42 -9.42 12.72
CA TYR A 52 -4.02 -8.26 12.06
C TYR A 52 -3.29 -7.86 10.78
N GLU A 53 -2.42 -8.71 10.24
CA GLU A 53 -1.56 -8.38 9.09
C GLU A 53 -2.18 -8.70 7.74
N ARG A 54 -3.45 -9.13 7.68
CA ARG A 54 -4.10 -9.46 6.40
C ARG A 54 -5.08 -8.36 5.98
N GLY A 55 -4.79 -7.72 4.86
CA GLY A 55 -5.72 -6.81 4.18
C GLY A 55 -6.65 -7.58 3.23
N PHE A 56 -7.34 -6.84 2.38
CA PHE A 56 -8.22 -7.39 1.35
C PHE A 56 -7.44 -8.09 0.23
N GLY A 57 -6.19 -7.71 -0.03
CA GLY A 57 -5.39 -8.29 -1.09
C GLY A 57 -5.99 -8.01 -2.47
N TYR A 58 -6.36 -6.76 -2.73
CA TYR A 58 -6.68 -6.29 -4.08
C TYR A 58 -5.39 -6.05 -4.85
N LEU A 59 -4.34 -5.63 -4.15
CA LEU A 59 -2.96 -5.67 -4.61
C LEU A 59 -2.21 -6.78 -3.87
N SER A 60 -1.75 -7.79 -4.61
CA SER A 60 -0.96 -8.90 -4.09
C SER A 60 0.48 -8.46 -3.79
N ASN A 61 1.06 -9.04 -2.74
CA ASN A 61 2.44 -8.80 -2.31
C ASN A 61 2.76 -7.32 -2.03
N VAL A 62 1.78 -6.57 -1.53
CA VAL A 62 1.89 -5.12 -1.29
C VAL A 62 1.48 -4.77 0.14
N ALA A 63 2.23 -3.85 0.75
CA ALA A 63 1.92 -3.17 2.01
C ALA A 63 1.82 -1.65 1.76
N ILE A 64 0.73 -1.01 2.21
CA ILE A 64 0.47 0.42 1.92
C ILE A 64 0.43 1.22 3.23
N ASP A 65 1.27 2.25 3.34
CA ASP A 65 1.18 3.27 4.39
C ASP A 65 0.69 4.59 3.82
N GLN A 66 0.00 5.36 4.65
CA GLN A 66 -0.66 6.61 4.27
C GLN A 66 -0.22 7.75 5.16
N HIS A 67 -0.21 8.96 4.60
CA HIS A 67 0.26 10.18 5.24
C HIS A 67 1.74 10.09 5.65
N VAL A 68 2.57 9.45 4.81
CA VAL A 68 3.93 9.07 5.22
C VAL A 68 4.79 10.27 5.53
N THR A 69 4.87 11.27 4.66
CA THR A 69 5.66 12.48 4.95
C THR A 69 5.03 13.36 6.01
N GLN A 70 3.71 13.47 6.04
CA GLN A 70 3.02 14.30 7.02
C GLN A 70 3.18 13.77 8.45
N ARG A 71 3.56 12.51 8.61
CA ARG A 71 3.78 11.86 9.90
C ARG A 71 5.24 11.49 10.17
N GLY A 72 6.17 11.80 9.26
CA GLY A 72 7.59 11.43 9.39
C GLY A 72 7.83 9.91 9.38
N ARG A 73 7.05 9.18 8.57
CA ARG A 73 6.99 7.70 8.51
C ARG A 73 7.59 7.12 7.23
N GLU A 74 8.32 7.91 6.45
CA GLU A 74 8.82 7.49 5.14
C GLU A 74 9.71 6.26 5.21
N ARG A 75 10.38 6.04 6.35
CA ARG A 75 11.26 4.89 6.57
C ARG A 75 10.55 3.69 7.21
N ASP A 76 9.32 3.82 7.70
CA ASP A 76 8.68 2.76 8.50
C ASP A 76 8.42 1.49 7.68
N LEU A 77 8.12 1.62 6.39
CA LEU A 77 7.89 0.48 5.50
C LEU A 77 9.14 -0.39 5.29
N SER A 78 10.35 0.15 5.47
CA SER A 78 11.58 -0.65 5.35
C SER A 78 11.67 -1.74 6.40
N VAL A 79 11.18 -1.47 7.61
CA VAL A 79 11.11 -2.46 8.69
C VAL A 79 10.17 -3.62 8.32
N VAL A 80 9.05 -3.30 7.67
CA VAL A 80 8.06 -4.30 7.24
C VAL A 80 8.60 -5.13 6.08
N VAL A 81 9.19 -4.50 5.07
CA VAL A 81 9.75 -5.20 3.90
C VAL A 81 10.95 -6.06 4.29
N ALA A 82 11.80 -5.60 5.20
CA ALA A 82 12.90 -6.41 5.74
C ALA A 82 12.40 -7.67 6.49
N ALA A 83 11.29 -7.56 7.22
CA ALA A 83 10.68 -8.70 7.91
C ALA A 83 9.92 -9.65 6.97
N HIS A 84 9.48 -9.15 5.81
CA HIS A 84 8.72 -9.90 4.81
C HIS A 84 9.30 -9.70 3.40
N PRO A 85 10.46 -10.31 3.11
CA PRO A 85 11.05 -10.25 1.77
C PRO A 85 10.05 -10.72 0.72
N GLY A 86 9.86 -9.92 -0.34
CA GLY A 86 8.86 -10.15 -1.38
C GLY A 86 7.61 -9.27 -1.28
N LEU A 87 7.47 -8.46 -0.23
CA LEU A 87 6.50 -7.36 -0.21
C LEU A 87 7.08 -6.11 -0.87
N LEU A 88 6.27 -5.42 -1.66
CA LEU A 88 6.48 -4.04 -2.06
C LEU A 88 5.82 -3.09 -1.05
N GLY A 89 6.61 -2.24 -0.42
CA GLY A 89 6.11 -1.16 0.43
C GLY A 89 5.75 0.07 -0.40
N ILE A 90 4.54 0.59 -0.23
CA ILE A 90 4.06 1.79 -0.93
C ILE A 90 3.61 2.83 0.10
N GLY A 91 4.39 3.90 0.25
CA GLY A 91 4.09 5.03 1.14
C GLY A 91 3.44 6.17 0.36
N ILE A 92 2.21 6.55 0.71
CA ILE A 92 1.42 7.56 0.00
C ILE A 92 1.29 8.82 0.84
N ASP A 93 1.62 9.98 0.28
CA ASP A 93 1.40 11.27 0.93
C ASP A 93 -0.08 11.70 0.95
N GLU A 94 -0.40 12.69 1.80
CA GLU A 94 -1.66 13.43 1.69
C GLU A 94 -1.88 14.01 0.28
N SER A 95 -3.16 14.16 -0.10
CA SER A 95 -3.56 14.69 -1.42
C SER A 95 -2.94 13.95 -2.62
N THR A 96 -2.62 12.66 -2.44
CA THR A 96 -1.99 11.79 -3.45
C THR A 96 -2.77 10.48 -3.52
N ALA A 97 -2.92 9.94 -4.72
CA ALA A 97 -3.61 8.67 -4.92
C ALA A 97 -2.92 7.84 -6.01
N LEU A 98 -3.27 6.56 -6.04
CA LEU A 98 -2.79 5.58 -7.00
C LEU A 98 -3.99 5.06 -7.79
N ILE A 99 -3.95 5.19 -9.11
CA ILE A 99 -4.87 4.48 -10.00
C ILE A 99 -4.18 3.19 -10.41
N VAL A 100 -4.79 2.04 -10.13
CA VAL A 100 -4.26 0.73 -10.53
C VAL A 100 -5.21 0.07 -11.52
N GLN A 101 -4.67 -0.30 -12.69
CA GLN A 101 -5.37 -1.07 -13.72
C GLN A 101 -4.46 -2.22 -14.16
N GLY A 102 -4.88 -3.46 -13.88
CA GLY A 102 -4.00 -4.62 -14.00
C GLY A 102 -2.75 -4.43 -13.15
N ASN A 103 -1.57 -4.55 -13.77
CA ASN A 103 -0.28 -4.31 -13.09
C ASN A 103 0.22 -2.88 -13.21
N THR A 104 -0.47 -1.99 -13.94
CA THR A 104 -0.03 -0.60 -14.09
C THR A 104 -0.61 0.26 -12.97
N MET A 105 0.27 0.85 -12.18
CA MET A 105 -0.03 1.87 -11.18
C MET A 105 0.35 3.25 -11.71
N THR A 106 -0.54 4.22 -11.63
CA THR A 106 -0.29 5.62 -11.98
C THR A 106 -0.45 6.51 -10.76
N VAL A 107 0.56 7.34 -10.47
CA VAL A 107 0.52 8.30 -9.37
C VAL A 107 -0.24 9.54 -9.81
N ILE A 108 -1.21 9.98 -9.02
CA ILE A 108 -1.96 11.23 -9.24
C ILE A 108 -2.01 12.07 -7.97
N GLY A 109 -2.29 13.37 -8.11
CA GLY A 109 -2.44 14.30 -6.99
C GLY A 109 -1.26 15.26 -6.86
N ARG A 110 -1.00 15.73 -5.64
CA ARG A 110 -0.07 16.82 -5.36
C ARG A 110 1.20 16.40 -4.60
N GLY A 111 1.14 15.32 -3.83
CA GLY A 111 2.28 14.81 -3.08
C GLY A 111 3.05 13.75 -3.87
N MET A 112 3.85 12.96 -3.16
CA MET A 112 4.69 11.92 -3.76
C MET A 112 4.39 10.54 -3.16
N VAL A 113 4.89 9.51 -3.84
CA VAL A 113 4.79 8.12 -3.40
C VAL A 113 6.19 7.56 -3.18
N ARG A 114 6.42 6.88 -2.06
CA ARG A 114 7.69 6.21 -1.75
C ARG A 114 7.53 4.73 -2.02
N ILE A 115 8.48 4.15 -2.74
CA ILE A 115 8.53 2.72 -3.03
C ILE A 115 9.70 2.11 -2.26
N THR A 116 9.38 1.13 -1.42
CA THR A 116 10.34 0.34 -0.65
C THR A 116 10.31 -1.09 -1.19
N ASP A 117 11.38 -1.51 -1.85
CA ASP A 117 11.54 -2.83 -2.48
C ASP A 117 12.56 -3.72 -1.74
N GLY A 118 13.14 -3.21 -0.65
CA GLY A 118 14.15 -3.91 0.15
C GLY A 118 15.60 -3.64 -0.29
N ALA A 119 15.82 -2.84 -1.32
CA ALA A 119 17.15 -2.39 -1.72
C ALA A 119 17.51 -1.03 -1.08
N ASP A 120 18.80 -0.71 -1.10
CA ASP A 120 19.31 0.64 -0.79
C ASP A 120 19.31 1.49 -2.07
N HIS A 121 18.79 2.70 -1.95
CA HIS A 121 18.67 3.69 -3.02
C HIS A 121 19.42 4.95 -2.59
N ASP A 122 20.74 4.96 -2.78
CA ASP A 122 21.65 6.05 -2.40
C ASP A 122 21.55 6.45 -0.91
N GLY A 123 21.54 5.46 -0.02
CA GLY A 123 21.42 5.66 1.44
C GLY A 123 19.98 5.88 1.94
N ALA A 124 18.99 5.74 1.07
CA ALA A 124 17.57 5.70 1.42
C ALA A 124 16.98 4.30 1.20
N PRO A 125 16.10 3.80 2.08
CA PRO A 125 15.44 2.50 1.90
C PRO A 125 14.24 2.57 0.94
N PHE A 126 14.13 3.65 0.17
CA PHE A 126 13.05 3.87 -0.78
C PHE A 126 13.51 4.82 -1.88
N TYR A 127 12.85 4.74 -3.03
CA TYR A 127 12.87 5.79 -4.06
C TYR A 127 11.49 6.44 -4.19
N THR A 128 11.42 7.58 -4.87
CA THR A 128 10.23 8.44 -4.90
C THR A 128 9.64 8.55 -6.29
N LEU A 129 8.33 8.35 -6.41
CA LEU A 129 7.53 8.56 -7.61
C LEU A 129 6.73 9.86 -7.50
N LYS A 130 6.76 10.65 -8.57
CA LYS A 130 6.03 11.92 -8.69
C LYS A 130 4.67 11.72 -9.37
N PRO A 131 3.70 12.64 -9.21
CA PRO A 131 2.47 12.62 -10.00
C PRO A 131 2.76 12.52 -11.50
N GLY A 132 1.99 11.69 -12.20
CA GLY A 132 2.18 11.35 -13.61
C GLY A 132 3.08 10.13 -13.85
N THR A 133 3.83 9.66 -12.84
CA THR A 133 4.67 8.47 -12.99
C THR A 133 3.82 7.21 -13.15
N ARG A 134 4.17 6.37 -14.12
CA ARG A 134 3.63 5.03 -14.30
C ARG A 134 4.61 4.00 -13.77
N PHE A 135 4.09 2.98 -13.11
CA PHE A 135 4.87 1.95 -12.43
C PHE A 135 4.24 0.58 -12.64
N ASP A 136 5.05 -0.40 -12.97
CA ASP A 136 4.62 -1.78 -13.17
C ASP A 136 4.78 -2.58 -11.86
N LEU A 137 3.65 -3.01 -11.28
CA LEU A 137 3.58 -3.74 -10.02
C LEU A 137 4.08 -5.19 -10.11
N ALA A 138 4.24 -5.75 -11.31
CA ALA A 138 4.71 -7.14 -11.47
C ALA A 138 6.24 -7.21 -11.57
N SER A 139 6.86 -6.21 -12.19
CA SER A 139 8.32 -6.11 -12.37
C SER A 139 8.99 -5.11 -11.43
N TRP A 140 8.19 -4.29 -10.74
CA TRP A 140 8.62 -3.19 -9.87
C TRP A 140 9.50 -2.16 -10.60
N GLN A 141 9.12 -1.83 -11.83
CA GLN A 141 9.85 -0.88 -12.69
C GLN A 141 8.99 0.33 -13.05
N ILE A 142 9.63 1.49 -13.23
CA ILE A 142 9.01 2.69 -13.79
C ILE A 142 8.83 2.51 -15.30
N GLN A 143 7.68 2.94 -15.84
CA GLN A 143 7.35 2.90 -17.27
C GLN A 143 7.54 4.25 -17.95
#